data_AF-A0AAP0YLR3-F1
#
_entry.id   AF-A0AAP0YLR3-F1
#
_cell.length_a   1.000
_cell.length_b   1.000
_cell.length_c   1.000
_cell.angle_alpha   90.00
_cell.angle_beta   90.00
_cell.angle_gamma   90.00
#
_symmetry.space_group_name_H-M   'P 1'
#
loop_
_entity.id
_entity.type
_entity.pdbx_description
1 polymer ?
#
loop_
_entity_poly.entity_id
_entity_poly.type
_entity_poly.pdbx_seq_one_letter_code
_entity_poly.pdbx_strand_id
1 'polypeptide(L)'
;MVKTESTSKDLFDCSVNRFFVKGQESIYYTYNNGKLATDPKLAYQNFINALERIPKVIESHEKEMAKIVANKDVYTNIANSSWKKEDELRSLKSEAAELDRKIALTLAPPDEDKEEIKQGKDLPDNNNSDKMKNENNPIQDKEEDSRLQSFRPKWRH
;
A
#
# COMPACT_ATOMS: atom_id res chain seq x y z
N MET A 1 -23.74 -24.21 -6.90
CA MET A 1 -23.25 -24.00 -5.52
C MET A 1 -24.33 -23.29 -4.72
N VAL A 2 -24.44 -23.56 -3.41
CA VAL A 2 -25.39 -22.90 -2.52
C VAL A 2 -24.63 -22.18 -1.41
N LYS A 3 -25.03 -20.95 -1.08
CA LYS A 3 -24.57 -20.22 0.11
C LYS A 3 -25.78 -19.91 0.99
N THR A 4 -25.62 -19.96 2.30
CA THR A 4 -26.66 -19.58 3.25
C THR A 4 -26.34 -18.21 3.82
N GLU A 5 -27.27 -17.27 3.70
CA GLU A 5 -27.16 -15.91 4.23
C GLU A 5 -28.14 -15.75 5.38
N SER A 6 -27.70 -15.14 6.49
CA SER A 6 -28.61 -14.74 7.58
C SER A 6 -29.26 -13.41 7.22
N THR A 7 -30.59 -13.33 7.29
CA THR A 7 -31.38 -12.11 7.12
C THR A 7 -32.30 -11.95 8.32
N SER A 8 -32.29 -10.79 8.96
CA SER A 8 -33.25 -10.49 10.02
C SER A 8 -34.52 -9.90 9.41
N LYS A 9 -35.69 -10.44 9.73
CA LYS A 9 -36.98 -9.88 9.31
C LYS A 9 -37.98 -10.04 10.46
N ASP A 10 -38.69 -8.96 10.79
CA ASP A 10 -39.69 -8.92 11.87
C ASP A 10 -39.13 -9.39 13.22
N LEU A 11 -37.93 -8.96 13.60
CA LEU A 11 -37.21 -9.36 14.82
C LEU A 11 -36.74 -10.83 14.86
N PHE A 12 -36.96 -11.61 13.79
CA PHE A 12 -36.49 -12.98 13.67
C PHE A 12 -35.31 -13.10 12.71
N ASP A 13 -34.30 -13.85 13.14
CA ASP A 13 -33.18 -14.23 12.27
C ASP A 13 -33.60 -15.41 11.39
N CYS A 14 -33.73 -15.15 10.09
CA CYS A 14 -34.03 -16.13 9.05
C CYS A 14 -32.74 -16.51 8.31
N SER A 15 -32.57 -17.77 7.96
CA SER A 15 -31.52 -18.20 7.02
C SER A 15 -32.11 -18.36 5.61
N VAL A 16 -31.45 -17.79 4.61
CA VAL A 16 -31.88 -17.84 3.20
C VAL A 16 -30.79 -18.47 2.35
N ASN A 17 -31.15 -19.52 1.63
CA ASN A 17 -30.26 -20.18 0.68
C ASN A 17 -30.22 -19.45 -0.65
N ARG A 18 -29.00 -19.19 -1.14
CA ARG A 18 -28.67 -18.50 -2.37
C ARG A 18 -27.92 -19.43 -3.32
N PHE A 19 -28.40 -19.52 -4.55
CA PHE A 19 -27.86 -20.39 -5.58
C PHE A 19 -27.00 -19.61 -6.57
N PHE A 20 -25.84 -20.17 -6.89
CA PHE A 20 -24.86 -19.58 -7.80
C PHE A 20 -24.32 -20.64 -8.75
N VAL A 21 -24.11 -20.25 -10.00
CA VAL A 21 -23.24 -20.97 -10.92
C VAL A 21 -21.83 -20.39 -10.78
N LYS A 22 -20.85 -21.23 -10.50
CA LYS A 22 -19.44 -20.81 -10.36
C LYS A 22 -18.75 -20.97 -11.72
N GLY A 23 -18.11 -19.92 -12.20
CA GLY A 23 -17.26 -19.96 -13.38
C GLY A 23 -15.83 -20.39 -13.05
N GLN A 24 -14.93 -20.20 -14.02
CA GLN A 24 -13.49 -20.21 -13.75
C GLN A 24 -13.17 -19.05 -12.80
N GLU A 25 -12.16 -19.24 -11.94
CA GLU A 25 -11.75 -18.25 -10.93
C GLU A 25 -12.86 -17.93 -9.90
N SER A 26 -12.91 -16.71 -9.36
CA SER A 26 -13.86 -16.25 -8.33
C SER A 26 -15.10 -15.55 -8.91
N ILE A 27 -15.49 -15.86 -10.16
CA ILE A 27 -16.66 -15.28 -10.82
C ILE A 27 -17.91 -16.13 -10.53
N TYR A 28 -18.99 -15.46 -10.13
CA TYR A 28 -20.27 -16.10 -9.81
C TYR A 28 -21.38 -15.54 -10.69
N TYR A 29 -22.14 -16.43 -11.33
CA TYR A 29 -23.31 -16.08 -12.12
C TYR A 29 -24.59 -16.40 -11.35
N THR A 30 -25.51 -15.44 -11.34
CA THR A 30 -26.79 -15.56 -10.63
C THR A 30 -27.93 -14.97 -11.41
N TYR A 31 -29.11 -15.49 -11.12
CA TYR A 31 -30.39 -14.94 -11.52
C TYR A 31 -31.25 -14.72 -10.28
N ASN A 32 -32.09 -13.68 -10.28
CA ASN A 32 -32.95 -13.33 -9.14
C ASN A 32 -32.21 -13.26 -7.78
N ASN A 33 -31.01 -12.66 -7.75
CA ASN A 33 -30.10 -12.65 -6.59
C ASN A 33 -29.89 -14.04 -5.95
N GLY A 34 -29.89 -15.10 -6.75
CA GLY A 34 -29.72 -16.47 -6.29
C GLY A 34 -30.90 -17.04 -5.50
N LYS A 35 -32.07 -16.38 -5.46
CA LYS A 35 -33.26 -16.95 -4.83
C LYS A 35 -33.81 -18.08 -5.68
N LEU A 36 -34.01 -19.24 -5.06
CA LEU A 36 -34.72 -20.33 -5.71
C LEU A 36 -36.21 -20.03 -5.75
N ALA A 37 -36.85 -20.29 -6.88
CA ALA A 37 -38.30 -20.25 -6.96
C ALA A 37 -38.89 -21.46 -6.20
N THR A 38 -40.10 -21.31 -5.70
CA THR A 38 -40.85 -22.40 -5.04
C THR A 38 -41.38 -23.41 -6.04
N ASP A 39 -41.81 -22.93 -7.22
CA ASP A 39 -42.27 -23.78 -8.31
C ASP A 39 -41.08 -24.49 -8.98
N PRO A 40 -41.10 -25.83 -9.13
CA PRO A 40 -40.00 -26.58 -9.72
C PRO A 40 -39.65 -26.14 -11.15
N LYS A 41 -40.64 -25.73 -11.96
CA LYS A 41 -40.37 -25.30 -13.33
C LYS A 41 -39.59 -24.01 -13.35
N LEU A 42 -40.03 -23.02 -12.58
CA LEU A 42 -39.33 -21.75 -12.46
C LEU A 42 -37.96 -21.93 -11.77
N ALA A 43 -37.84 -22.88 -10.85
CA ALA A 43 -36.59 -23.16 -10.15
C ALA A 43 -35.49 -23.62 -11.11
N TYR A 44 -35.75 -24.56 -12.04
CA TYR A 44 -34.75 -24.97 -13.02
C TYR A 44 -34.43 -23.83 -14.01
N GLN A 45 -35.44 -23.05 -14.42
CA GLN A 45 -35.25 -21.91 -15.31
C GLN A 45 -34.34 -20.84 -14.72
N ASN A 46 -34.40 -20.58 -13.40
CA ASN A 46 -33.48 -19.65 -12.76
C ASN A 46 -32.00 -20.04 -12.96
N PHE A 47 -31.69 -21.34 -12.98
CA PHE A 47 -30.33 -21.80 -13.27
C PHE A 47 -29.94 -21.57 -14.73
N ILE A 48 -30.85 -21.85 -15.67
CA ILE A 48 -30.62 -21.59 -17.11
C ILE A 48 -30.40 -20.09 -17.34
N ASN A 49 -31.25 -19.24 -16.78
CA ASN A 49 -31.13 -17.78 -16.89
C ASN A 49 -29.83 -17.25 -16.27
N ALA A 50 -29.28 -17.94 -15.25
CA ALA A 50 -27.97 -17.58 -14.70
C ALA A 50 -26.83 -17.91 -15.67
N LEU A 51 -26.94 -19.01 -16.43
CA LEU A 51 -25.98 -19.38 -17.47
C LEU A 51 -26.05 -18.42 -18.66
N GLU A 52 -27.25 -17.99 -19.05
CA GLU A 52 -27.44 -17.00 -20.12
C GLU A 52 -26.82 -15.63 -19.81
N ARG A 53 -26.47 -15.35 -18.55
CA ARG A 53 -25.75 -14.13 -18.17
C ARG A 53 -24.26 -14.17 -18.42
N ILE A 54 -23.68 -15.35 -18.64
CA ILE A 54 -22.24 -15.51 -18.83
C ILE A 54 -21.70 -14.59 -19.94
N PRO A 55 -22.29 -14.53 -21.17
CA PRO A 55 -21.78 -13.67 -22.24
C PRO A 55 -21.75 -12.19 -21.87
N LYS A 56 -22.81 -11.71 -21.19
CA LYS A 56 -22.91 -10.31 -20.76
C LYS A 56 -21.85 -9.96 -19.70
N VAL A 57 -21.58 -10.89 -18.78
CA VAL A 57 -20.55 -10.70 -17.75
C VAL A 57 -19.15 -10.70 -18.37
N ILE A 58 -18.90 -11.54 -19.39
CA ILE A 58 -17.65 -11.54 -20.16
C ILE A 58 -17.42 -10.17 -20.79
N GLU A 59 -18.40 -9.65 -21.55
CA GLU A 59 -18.30 -8.35 -22.22
C GLU A 59 -18.02 -7.21 -21.22
N SER A 60 -18.69 -7.23 -20.05
CA SER A 60 -18.46 -6.25 -18.99
C SER A 60 -17.03 -6.29 -18.45
N HIS A 61 -16.51 -7.48 -18.17
CA HIS A 61 -15.15 -7.64 -17.66
C HIS A 61 -14.10 -7.30 -18.72
N GLU A 62 -14.30 -7.64 -19.99
CA GLU A 62 -13.41 -7.24 -21.08
C GLU A 62 -13.34 -5.71 -21.20
N LYS A 63 -14.48 -5.03 -21.08
CA LYS A 63 -14.53 -3.56 -21.07
C LYS A 63 -13.82 -2.95 -19.86
N GLU A 64 -13.94 -3.56 -18.68
CA GLU A 64 -13.22 -3.14 -17.48
C GLU A 64 -11.71 -3.39 -17.61
N MET A 65 -11.32 -4.55 -18.14
CA MET A 65 -9.93 -4.90 -18.43
C MET A 65 -9.30 -3.88 -19.37
N ALA A 66 -9.99 -3.51 -20.46
CA ALA A 66 -9.50 -2.50 -21.39
C ALA A 66 -9.24 -1.14 -20.71
N LYS A 67 -10.13 -0.71 -19.80
CA LYS A 67 -9.93 0.52 -19.01
C LYS A 67 -8.75 0.40 -18.05
N ILE A 68 -8.62 -0.74 -17.37
CA ILE A 68 -7.52 -0.99 -16.43
C ILE A 68 -6.18 -0.99 -17.17
N VAL A 69 -6.10 -1.62 -18.35
CA VAL A 69 -4.90 -1.63 -19.19
C VAL A 69 -4.51 -0.21 -19.58
N ALA A 70 -5.46 0.60 -20.09
CA ALA A 70 -5.18 1.99 -20.44
C ALA A 70 -4.70 2.82 -19.23
N ASN A 71 -5.35 2.66 -18.07
CA ASN A 71 -4.98 3.37 -16.85
C ASN A 71 -3.62 2.92 -16.31
N LYS A 72 -3.28 1.63 -16.45
CA LYS A 72 -2.00 1.08 -16.00
C LYS A 72 -0.84 1.81 -16.67
N ASP A 73 -0.91 2.01 -17.98
CA ASP A 73 0.15 2.70 -18.72
C ASP A 73 0.26 4.17 -18.30
N VAL A 74 -0.88 4.85 -18.11
CA VAL A 74 -0.91 6.22 -17.58
C VAL A 74 -0.26 6.31 -16.20
N TYR A 75 -0.63 5.43 -15.27
CA TYR A 75 -0.06 5.43 -13.92
C TYR A 75 1.43 5.06 -13.91
N THR A 76 1.84 4.13 -14.77
CA THR A 76 3.25 3.75 -14.93
C THR A 76 4.06 4.93 -15.45
N ASN A 77 3.54 5.67 -16.43
CA ASN A 77 4.19 6.88 -16.95
C ASN A 77 4.28 7.98 -15.89
N ILE A 78 3.23 8.18 -15.09
CA ILE A 78 3.25 9.16 -14.00
C ILE A 78 4.27 8.76 -12.94
N ALA A 79 4.32 7.48 -12.54
CA ALA A 79 5.26 6.99 -11.54
C ALA A 79 6.72 7.10 -12.01
N ASN A 80 6.97 6.89 -13.31
CA ASN A 80 8.30 7.03 -13.90
C ASN A 80 8.66 8.48 -14.28
N SER A 81 7.69 9.39 -14.29
CA SER A 81 7.96 10.78 -14.61
C SER A 81 8.67 11.48 -13.45
N SER A 82 9.77 12.18 -13.75
CA SER A 82 10.42 13.04 -12.78
C SER A 82 9.60 14.31 -12.55
N TRP A 83 9.61 14.81 -11.32
CA TRP A 83 8.86 16.02 -11.00
C TRP A 83 9.59 17.23 -11.57
N LYS A 84 8.91 18.03 -12.41
CA LYS A 84 9.54 19.16 -13.13
C LYS A 84 10.22 20.21 -12.25
N LYS A 85 9.81 20.31 -10.98
CA LYS A 85 10.37 21.27 -10.00
C LYS A 85 11.37 20.63 -9.04
N GLU A 86 11.71 19.36 -9.24
CA GLU A 86 12.63 18.67 -8.36
C GLU A 86 13.99 19.37 -8.32
N ASP A 87 14.52 19.80 -9.47
CA ASP A 87 15.80 20.49 -9.56
C ASP A 87 15.75 21.90 -8.94
N GLU A 88 14.68 22.67 -9.21
CA GLU A 88 14.45 23.98 -8.58
C GLU A 88 14.35 23.86 -7.06
N LEU A 89 13.61 22.87 -6.56
CA LEU A 89 13.47 22.61 -5.13
C LEU A 89 14.80 22.16 -4.52
N ARG A 90 15.59 21.35 -5.24
CA ARG A 90 16.92 20.92 -4.80
C ARG A 90 17.86 22.11 -4.68
N SER A 91 17.82 23.04 -5.65
CA SER A 91 18.58 24.29 -5.61
C SER A 91 18.17 25.17 -4.42
N LEU A 92 16.88 25.46 -4.26
CA LEU A 92 16.37 26.27 -3.13
C LEU A 92 16.71 25.65 -1.77
N LYS A 93 16.63 24.33 -1.65
CA LYS A 93 17.02 23.62 -0.42
C LYS A 93 18.53 23.77 -0.15
N SER A 94 19.36 23.76 -1.19
CA SER A 94 20.80 23.97 -1.04
C SER A 94 21.15 25.40 -0.63
N GLU A 95 20.47 26.39 -1.22
CA GLU A 95 20.65 27.81 -0.88
C GLU A 95 20.19 28.11 0.54
N ALA A 96 19.04 27.57 0.95
CA ALA A 96 18.55 27.68 2.32
C ALA A 96 19.54 27.08 3.33
N ALA A 97 20.10 25.90 3.05
CA ALA A 97 21.12 25.29 3.90
C ALA A 97 22.43 26.11 3.97
N GLU A 98 22.79 26.79 2.89
CA GLU A 98 23.94 27.70 2.87
C GLU A 98 23.67 28.96 3.72
N LEU A 99 22.49 29.55 3.60
CA LEU A 99 22.07 30.67 4.43
C LEU A 99 22.02 30.28 5.91
N ASP A 100 21.47 29.11 6.25
CA ASP A 100 21.46 28.59 7.61
C ASP A 100 22.87 28.43 8.18
N ARG A 101 23.84 27.91 7.38
CA ARG A 101 25.25 27.84 7.79
C ARG A 101 25.85 29.23 8.00
N LYS A 102 25.58 30.18 7.11
CA LYS A 102 26.08 31.56 7.23
C LYS A 102 25.52 32.24 8.48
N ILE A 103 24.23 32.06 8.75
CA ILE A 103 23.57 32.58 9.97
C ILE A 103 24.19 31.94 11.20
N ALA A 104 24.37 30.62 11.23
CA ALA A 104 25.01 29.92 12.34
C ALA A 104 26.46 30.39 12.59
N LEU A 105 27.23 30.64 11.54
CA LEU A 105 28.60 31.18 11.65
C LEU A 105 28.62 32.64 12.10
N THR A 106 27.63 33.44 11.71
CA THR A 106 27.52 34.85 12.11
C THR A 106 27.01 35.00 13.55
N LEU A 107 26.19 34.05 14.02
CA LEU A 107 25.68 33.96 15.39
C LEU A 107 26.59 33.18 16.33
N ALA A 108 27.57 32.44 15.81
CA ALA A 108 28.62 31.86 16.63
C ALA A 108 29.35 33.01 17.34
N PRO A 109 29.57 32.94 18.67
CA PRO A 109 30.25 34.00 19.39
C PRO A 109 31.62 34.27 18.74
N PRO A 110 32.10 35.53 18.71
CA PRO A 110 33.50 35.78 18.40
C PRO A 110 34.31 35.10 19.52
N ASP A 111 34.90 33.95 19.21
CA ASP A 111 35.95 33.40 20.06
C ASP A 111 37.05 34.46 20.11
N GLU A 112 37.23 35.04 21.30
CA GLU A 112 38.40 35.82 21.64
C GLU A 112 39.64 34.94 21.42
N ASP A 113 40.45 35.37 20.46
CA ASP A 113 41.89 35.21 20.35
C ASP A 113 42.51 33.83 20.65
N LYS A 114 43.20 33.29 19.63
CA LYS A 114 44.68 33.25 19.63
C LYS A 114 45.21 32.62 18.35
N GLU A 115 45.82 33.46 17.51
CA GLU A 115 47.05 33.05 16.85
C GLU A 115 48.08 32.68 17.93
N GLU A 116 48.51 31.42 17.99
CA GLU A 116 49.86 31.10 18.47
C GLU A 116 50.32 29.78 17.87
N ILE A 117 51.18 29.91 16.85
CA ILE A 117 52.07 28.85 16.37
C ILE A 117 53.01 28.49 17.52
N LYS A 118 52.88 27.30 18.16
CA LYS A 118 54.03 26.60 18.77
C LYS A 118 53.90 25.07 18.70
N GLN A 119 54.95 24.49 18.12
CA GLN A 119 55.24 23.08 18.00
C GLN A 119 55.39 22.38 19.36
N GLY A 120 54.87 21.15 19.43
CA GLY A 120 55.48 19.93 20.00
C GLY A 120 56.07 19.95 21.42
N LYS A 121 55.55 19.05 22.28
CA LYS A 121 56.26 17.82 22.71
C LYS A 121 55.51 17.05 23.82
N ASP A 122 55.45 15.74 23.56
CA ASP A 122 55.62 14.60 24.47
C ASP A 122 54.54 14.23 25.50
N LEU A 123 54.01 13.01 25.28
CA LEU A 123 53.22 12.16 26.18
C LEU A 123 54.00 11.80 27.47
N PRO A 124 53.33 11.24 28.49
CA PRO A 124 53.37 9.77 28.58
C PRO A 124 52.05 9.08 28.96
N ASP A 125 51.85 7.92 28.33
CA ASP A 125 51.40 6.61 28.85
C ASP A 125 50.98 6.51 30.33
N ASN A 126 50.09 5.64 30.80
CA ASN A 126 49.27 4.52 30.29
C ASN A 126 48.58 3.98 31.56
N ASN A 127 47.34 3.48 31.49
CA ASN A 127 46.93 2.25 32.16
C ASN A 127 45.51 1.83 31.72
N ASN A 128 45.47 0.87 30.79
CA ASN A 128 44.77 -0.43 30.83
C ASN A 128 43.28 -0.46 31.30
N SER A 129 42.32 -1.14 30.68
CA SER A 129 42.36 -2.27 29.73
C SER A 129 40.97 -2.50 29.09
N ASP A 130 40.99 -3.12 27.90
CA ASP A 130 40.12 -4.22 27.46
C ASP A 130 38.59 -4.13 27.59
N LYS A 131 37.92 -3.92 26.45
CA LYS A 131 37.22 -5.00 25.72
C LYS A 131 36.43 -4.44 24.53
N MET A 132 36.95 -4.65 23.33
CA MET A 132 36.11 -4.79 22.15
C MET A 132 35.34 -6.11 22.24
N LYS A 133 34.01 -6.05 22.22
CA LYS A 133 33.17 -7.14 21.73
C LYS A 133 32.36 -6.63 20.55
N ASN A 134 32.75 -7.15 19.39
CA ASN A 134 31.94 -7.29 18.19
C ASN A 134 30.64 -8.02 18.52
N GLU A 135 29.51 -7.38 18.29
CA GLU A 135 28.26 -8.06 17.96
C GLU A 135 27.57 -7.30 16.81
N ASN A 136 27.68 -7.87 15.61
CA ASN A 136 26.70 -7.67 14.55
C ASN A 136 25.31 -8.04 15.08
N ASN A 137 24.30 -7.19 14.85
CA ASN A 137 22.92 -7.66 14.77
C ASN A 137 22.06 -6.85 13.77
N PRO A 138 21.14 -7.53 13.05
CA PRO A 138 20.41 -7.01 11.91
C PRO A 138 19.08 -6.41 12.35
N ILE A 139 18.91 -5.11 12.19
CA ILE A 139 17.61 -4.46 12.46
C ILE A 139 17.34 -3.48 11.33
N GLN A 140 16.98 -4.00 10.16
CA GLN A 140 16.37 -3.17 9.11
C GLN A 140 15.35 -3.89 8.22
N ASP A 141 15.07 -5.18 8.45
CA ASP A 141 14.11 -5.94 7.62
C ASP A 141 12.68 -6.07 8.20
N LYS A 142 12.36 -5.43 9.33
CA LYS A 142 11.02 -5.56 9.96
C LYS A 142 10.06 -4.40 9.72
N GLU A 143 10.54 -3.29 9.15
CA GLU A 143 9.72 -2.10 8.98
C GLU A 143 9.02 -2.04 7.61
N GLU A 144 9.51 -2.76 6.59
CA GLU A 144 8.87 -2.81 5.27
C GLU A 144 7.66 -3.76 5.24
N ASP A 145 7.71 -4.88 5.98
CA ASP A 145 6.60 -5.85 6.01
C ASP A 145 5.35 -5.31 6.73
N SER A 146 5.56 -4.37 7.67
CA SER A 146 4.48 -3.68 8.39
C SER A 146 3.71 -2.69 7.50
N ARG A 147 4.37 -2.13 6.46
CA ARG A 147 3.74 -1.18 5.53
C ARG A 147 2.87 -1.89 4.49
N LEU A 148 3.20 -3.14 4.14
CA LEU A 148 2.45 -3.94 3.18
C LEU A 148 1.15 -4.53 3.77
N GLN A 149 0.98 -4.59 5.09
CA GLN A 149 -0.24 -5.14 5.72
C GLN A 149 -1.39 -4.12 5.90
N SER A 150 -1.16 -2.83 5.63
CA SER A 150 -2.12 -1.76 5.95
C SER A 150 -3.25 -1.59 4.93
N PHE A 151 -3.16 -2.20 3.74
CA PHE A 151 -4.21 -2.15 2.73
C PHE A 151 -5.12 -3.39 2.81
N ARG A 152 -6.10 -3.36 3.72
CA ARG A 152 -7.27 -4.24 3.64
C ARG A 152 -8.55 -3.42 3.46
N PRO A 153 -9.26 -3.53 2.32
CA PRO A 153 -10.54 -2.87 2.13
C PRO A 153 -11.58 -3.51 3.05
N LYS A 154 -12.09 -2.75 4.02
CA LYS A 154 -13.21 -3.14 4.86
C LYS A 154 -14.51 -2.97 4.06
N TRP A 155 -15.04 -4.06 3.53
CA TRP A 155 -16.43 -4.10 3.07
C TRP A 155 -17.34 -4.10 4.30
N ARG A 156 -18.22 -3.11 4.41
CA ARG A 156 -19.29 -3.09 5.42
C ARG A 156 -20.44 -3.99 4.92
N HIS A 157 -20.91 -4.88 5.79
CA HIS A 157 -22.23 -5.51 5.68
C HIS A 157 -23.24 -4.66 6.44
#